data_AF-A0A4D9DGQ0-F1
#
_entry.id   AF-A0A4D9DGQ0-F1
#
_cell.length_a   1.000
_cell.length_b   1.000
_cell.length_c   1.000
_cell.angle_alpha   90.00
_cell.angle_beta   90.00
_cell.angle_gamma   90.00
#
_symmetry.space_group_name_H-M   'P 1'
#
loop_
_entity.id
_entity.type
_entity.pdbx_description
1 polymer ?
#
loop_
_entity_poly.entity_id
_entity_poly.type
_entity_poly.pdbx_seq_one_letter_code
_entity_poly.pdbx_strand_id
1 'polypeptide(L)'
;MEDFATCSSWLLYKGAACELGAASCKIVPEGSSAPGVMKAAVFLLLALLVPAYHTGAQCIIDNVVDLKVQAAISSIVSSTLAKAKLLCQDVSARGALVSCPAGYKPTGCACGMGCGSWDIRSDSTCHCQCGGIDWTAARCCKIGL
;
A
#
# COMPACT_ATOMS: atom_id res chain seq x y z
N MET A 1 3.46 -10.25 -21.61
CA MET A 1 3.11 -10.32 -20.18
C MET A 1 3.84 -9.21 -19.47
N GLU A 2 3.26 -8.09 -19.11
CA GLU A 2 1.99 -7.43 -19.45
C GLU A 2 2.12 -6.04 -18.82
N ASP A 3 1.72 -5.03 -19.56
CA ASP A 3 1.66 -3.63 -19.17
C ASP A 3 0.84 -3.43 -17.89
N PHE A 4 1.43 -2.79 -16.88
CA PHE A 4 0.70 -2.19 -15.76
C PHE A 4 0.99 -0.69 -15.71
N ALA A 5 0.35 0.05 -16.60
CA ALA A 5 0.14 1.49 -16.42
C ALA A 5 -1.34 1.72 -16.10
N THR A 6 -1.71 1.45 -14.86
CA THR A 6 -2.99 1.85 -14.28
C THR A 6 -3.00 3.37 -14.13
N CYS A 7 -3.64 4.07 -15.06
CA CYS A 7 -3.99 5.48 -14.90
C CYS A 7 -5.47 5.56 -14.50
N SER A 8 -5.72 5.49 -13.19
CA SER A 8 -7.06 5.67 -12.61
C SER A 8 -6.98 6.75 -11.55
N SER A 9 -7.31 7.99 -11.91
CA SER A 9 -8.04 8.86 -10.99
C SER A 9 -8.77 9.98 -11.75
N TRP A 10 -10.09 9.85 -11.72
CA TRP A 10 -11.07 10.81 -12.22
C TRP A 10 -11.20 11.97 -11.25
N LEU A 11 -11.00 13.22 -11.71
CA LEU A 11 -11.64 14.40 -11.11
C LEU A 11 -12.04 15.43 -12.20
N LEU A 12 -13.26 15.19 -12.71
CA LEU A 12 -14.34 16.16 -12.98
C LEU A 12 -13.98 17.53 -13.56
N TYR A 13 -13.91 17.60 -14.89
CA TYR A 13 -14.45 18.73 -15.64
C TYR A 13 -15.70 18.29 -16.39
N LYS A 14 -16.80 19.01 -16.18
CA LYS A 14 -18.10 18.78 -16.82
C LYS A 14 -17.95 18.75 -18.34
N GLY A 15 -18.33 17.63 -18.97
CA GLY A 15 -18.74 17.63 -20.39
C GLY A 15 -17.98 16.72 -21.35
N ALA A 16 -17.18 15.74 -20.91
CA ALA A 16 -16.61 14.73 -21.81
C ALA A 16 -16.83 13.32 -21.25
N ALA A 17 -17.74 12.57 -21.86
CA ALA A 17 -17.82 11.13 -21.68
C ALA A 17 -16.66 10.50 -22.45
N CYS A 18 -15.72 9.90 -21.73
CA CYS A 18 -14.64 9.10 -22.31
C CYS A 18 -15.03 7.63 -22.10
N GLU A 19 -15.61 6.99 -23.12
CA GLU A 19 -15.78 5.54 -23.11
C GLU A 19 -14.45 4.87 -23.41
N LEU A 20 -14.09 3.89 -22.58
CA LEU A 20 -12.96 3.00 -22.79
C LEU A 20 -13.27 2.05 -23.95
N GLY A 21 -12.74 2.33 -25.13
CA GLY A 21 -12.80 1.43 -26.25
C GLY A 21 -12.09 1.99 -27.47
N ALA A 22 -10.90 1.44 -27.75
CA ALA A 22 -10.08 1.68 -28.93
C ALA A 22 -9.46 3.09 -29.07
N ALA A 23 -8.15 3.08 -29.22
CA ALA A 23 -7.32 4.24 -29.53
C ALA A 23 -7.74 4.89 -30.86
N SER A 24 -8.50 5.98 -30.81
CA SER A 24 -8.50 7.06 -31.79
C SER A 24 -9.45 8.17 -31.37
N CYS A 25 -8.90 9.26 -30.82
CA CYS A 25 -9.67 10.49 -30.67
C CYS A 25 -9.70 11.17 -32.06
N LYS A 26 -10.80 10.97 -32.80
CA LYS A 26 -11.00 11.53 -34.13
C LYS A 26 -11.59 12.95 -33.96
N ILE A 27 -10.80 13.97 -34.30
CA ILE A 27 -11.27 15.35 -34.34
C ILE A 27 -11.90 15.58 -35.72
N VAL A 28 -13.20 15.82 -35.78
CA VAL A 28 -13.91 16.21 -37.01
C VAL A 28 -13.81 17.72 -37.18
N PRO A 29 -13.22 18.25 -38.27
CA PRO A 29 -13.21 19.68 -38.53
C PRO A 29 -14.45 20.08 -39.33
N GLU A 30 -15.24 21.00 -38.78
CA GLU A 30 -16.35 21.64 -39.48
C GLU A 30 -15.88 22.97 -40.10
N GLY A 31 -16.04 23.09 -41.43
CA GLY A 31 -16.33 24.36 -42.12
C GLY A 31 -15.25 25.44 -42.18
N SER A 32 -14.52 25.47 -43.29
CA SER A 32 -13.64 26.54 -43.78
C SER A 32 -14.33 27.90 -43.96
N SER A 33 -13.63 28.99 -43.60
CA SER A 33 -13.50 30.15 -44.49
C SER A 33 -12.22 30.95 -44.15
N ALA A 34 -11.40 31.23 -45.17
CA ALA A 34 -10.13 31.98 -45.04
C ALA A 34 -10.40 33.49 -44.90
N PRO A 35 -9.64 34.21 -44.05
CA PRO A 35 -8.49 34.94 -44.62
C PRO A 35 -7.24 34.99 -43.70
N GLY A 36 -6.07 35.03 -44.32
CA GLY A 36 -4.79 35.36 -43.68
C GLY A 36 -3.88 34.16 -43.42
N VAL A 37 -3.12 33.76 -44.44
CA VAL A 37 -2.17 32.62 -44.45
C VAL A 37 -1.18 32.65 -43.26
N MET A 38 -0.86 33.85 -42.71
CA MET A 38 -0.03 33.97 -41.51
C MET A 38 -0.72 33.51 -40.22
N LYS A 39 -2.03 33.67 -40.07
CA LYS A 39 -2.74 33.29 -38.83
C LYS A 39 -2.94 31.78 -38.73
N ALA A 40 -3.33 31.14 -39.83
CA ALA A 40 -3.55 29.69 -39.87
C ALA A 40 -2.26 28.90 -39.60
N ALA A 41 -1.13 29.35 -40.15
CA ALA A 41 0.18 28.75 -39.90
C ALA A 41 0.61 28.87 -38.42
N VAL A 42 0.34 30.02 -37.79
CA VAL A 42 0.63 30.24 -36.37
C VAL A 42 -0.23 29.35 -35.47
N PHE A 43 -1.53 29.20 -35.78
CA PHE A 43 -2.40 28.29 -35.02
C PHE A 43 -1.98 26.82 -35.16
N LEU A 44 -1.54 26.39 -36.35
CA LEU A 44 -1.01 25.04 -36.59
C LEU A 44 0.32 24.80 -35.85
N LEU A 45 1.21 25.80 -35.82
CA LEU A 45 2.45 25.76 -35.03
C LEU A 45 2.16 25.65 -33.53
N LEU A 46 1.22 26.44 -33.00
CA LEU A 46 0.80 26.35 -31.60
C LEU A 46 0.20 24.96 -31.29
N ALA A 47 -0.67 24.44 -32.15
CA ALA A 47 -1.31 23.14 -31.94
C ALA A 47 -0.33 21.96 -31.93
N LEU A 48 0.80 22.06 -32.65
CA LEU A 48 1.86 21.03 -32.67
C LEU A 48 2.88 21.19 -31.52
N LEU A 49 3.14 22.41 -31.07
CA LEU A 49 4.09 22.68 -29.99
C LEU A 49 3.49 22.37 -28.60
N VAL A 50 2.20 22.62 -28.40
CA VAL A 50 1.55 22.41 -27.08
C VAL A 50 1.60 20.95 -26.59
N PRO A 51 1.33 19.92 -27.41
CA PRO A 51 1.42 18.51 -26.98
C PRO A 51 2.84 18.06 -26.64
N ALA A 52 3.86 18.55 -27.37
CA ALA A 52 5.26 18.18 -27.15
C ALA A 52 5.83 18.76 -25.84
N TYR A 53 5.34 19.93 -25.41
CA TYR A 53 5.70 20.52 -24.12
C TYR A 53 5.02 19.81 -22.94
N HIS A 54 3.81 19.29 -23.13
CA HIS A 54 3.05 18.65 -22.04
C HIS A 54 3.62 17.30 -21.62
N THR A 55 4.13 16.49 -22.56
CA THR A 55 4.68 15.15 -22.24
C THR A 55 5.99 15.20 -21.45
N GLY A 56 6.84 16.21 -21.69
CA GLY A 56 8.10 16.39 -20.94
C GLY A 56 7.90 17.01 -19.55
N ALA A 57 6.91 17.90 -19.38
CA ALA A 57 6.63 18.55 -18.10
C ALA A 57 5.94 17.62 -17.09
N GLN A 58 5.07 16.71 -17.55
CA GLN A 58 4.36 15.76 -16.68
C GLN A 58 5.33 14.83 -15.95
N CYS A 59 6.31 14.23 -16.65
CA CYS A 59 7.30 13.34 -16.03
C CYS A 59 8.24 14.04 -15.01
N ILE A 60 8.55 15.33 -15.20
CA ILE A 60 9.38 16.09 -14.25
C ILE A 60 8.58 16.46 -13.00
N ILE A 61 7.32 16.86 -13.15
CA ILE A 61 6.47 17.20 -12.01
C ILE A 61 6.14 15.94 -11.19
N ASP A 62 5.83 14.82 -11.84
CA ASP A 62 5.54 13.55 -11.18
C ASP A 62 6.73 13.02 -10.37
N ASN A 63 7.95 13.14 -10.89
CA ASN A 63 9.17 12.75 -10.17
C ASN A 63 9.39 13.59 -8.90
N VAL A 64 9.15 14.90 -8.97
CA VAL A 64 9.30 15.78 -7.78
C VAL A 64 8.23 15.47 -6.72
N VAL A 65 7.00 15.17 -7.13
CA VAL A 65 5.92 14.78 -6.22
C VAL A 65 6.23 13.43 -5.57
N ASP A 66 6.65 12.44 -6.34
CA ASP A 66 7.02 11.11 -5.83
C ASP A 66 8.14 11.18 -4.80
N LEU A 67 9.21 11.95 -5.09
CA LEU A 67 10.30 12.18 -4.15
C LEU A 67 9.84 12.82 -2.83
N LYS A 68 8.90 13.79 -2.90
CA LYS A 68 8.35 14.42 -1.70
C LYS A 68 7.44 13.48 -0.91
N VAL A 69 6.63 12.68 -1.60
CA VAL A 69 5.76 11.67 -0.98
C VAL A 69 6.61 10.60 -0.29
N GLN A 70 7.65 10.09 -0.95
CA GLN A 70 8.59 9.13 -0.37
C GLN A 70 9.32 9.71 0.85
N ALA A 71 9.74 10.97 0.79
CA ALA A 71 10.38 11.64 1.93
C ALA A 71 9.41 11.79 3.12
N ALA A 72 8.16 12.14 2.86
CA ALA A 72 7.13 12.23 3.90
C ALA A 72 6.81 10.86 4.51
N ILE A 73 6.64 9.82 3.68
CA ILE A 73 6.37 8.45 4.14
C ILE A 73 7.53 7.94 4.99
N SER A 74 8.78 8.11 4.53
CA SER A 74 9.94 7.64 5.29
C SER A 74 10.02 8.32 6.66
N SER A 75 9.79 9.64 6.73
CA SER A 75 9.73 10.38 8.00
C SER A 75 8.63 9.86 8.93
N ILE A 76 7.42 9.65 8.40
CA ILE A 76 6.27 9.15 9.17
C ILE A 76 6.56 7.74 9.69
N VAL A 77 7.04 6.83 8.83
CA VAL A 77 7.39 5.45 9.20
C VAL A 77 8.47 5.43 10.28
N SER A 78 9.54 6.21 10.11
CA SER A 78 10.61 6.30 11.12
C SER A 78 10.07 6.81 12.47
N SER A 79 9.25 7.86 12.46
CA SER A 79 8.69 8.42 13.70
C SER A 79 7.68 7.48 14.37
N THR A 80 6.92 6.71 13.59
CA THR A 80 5.94 5.73 14.08
C THR A 80 6.65 4.51 14.65
N LEU A 81 7.65 3.98 13.94
CA LEU A 81 8.45 2.86 14.39
C LEU A 81 9.26 3.20 15.65
N ALA A 82 9.76 4.43 15.76
CA ALA A 82 10.44 4.90 16.97
C ALA A 82 9.54 4.94 18.20
N LYS A 83 8.21 5.05 18.02
CA LYS A 83 7.21 5.02 19.10
C LYS A 83 6.65 3.62 19.34
N ALA A 84 6.77 2.72 18.36
CA ALA A 84 6.27 1.37 18.46
C ALA A 84 6.90 0.64 19.64
N LYS A 85 6.07 0.00 20.45
CA LYS A 85 6.48 -0.79 21.60
C LYS A 85 5.99 -2.22 21.45
N LEU A 86 6.78 -3.18 21.91
CA LEU A 86 6.32 -4.55 22.04
C LEU A 86 5.51 -4.68 23.34
N LEU A 87 4.19 -4.79 23.21
CA LEU A 87 3.29 -5.00 24.32
C LEU A 87 3.16 -6.50 24.56
N CYS A 88 3.65 -6.97 25.72
CA CYS A 88 3.63 -8.38 26.07
C CYS A 88 2.86 -8.63 27.36
N GLN A 89 2.19 -9.76 27.42
CA GLN A 89 1.49 -10.27 28.59
C GLN A 89 1.68 -11.78 28.69
N ASP A 90 1.57 -12.30 29.90
CA ASP A 90 1.56 -13.74 30.14
C ASP A 90 0.12 -14.22 30.24
N VAL A 91 -0.16 -15.35 29.59
CA VAL A 91 -1.45 -16.03 29.69
C VAL A 91 -1.16 -17.45 30.14
N SER A 92 -1.79 -17.90 31.21
CA SER A 92 -1.63 -19.24 31.73
C SER A 92 -2.97 -19.94 31.89
N ALA A 93 -2.95 -21.26 31.72
CA ALA A 93 -4.09 -22.13 31.91
C ALA A 93 -3.65 -23.48 32.48
N ARG A 94 -4.60 -24.21 33.08
CA ARG A 94 -4.37 -25.59 33.51
C ARG A 94 -4.30 -26.52 32.30
N GLY A 95 -3.50 -27.57 32.43
CA GLY A 95 -3.27 -28.57 31.37
C GLY A 95 -2.22 -28.13 30.34
N ALA A 96 -2.16 -28.86 29.24
CA ALA A 96 -1.09 -28.79 28.25
C ALA A 96 -1.25 -27.70 27.17
N LEU A 97 -2.32 -26.89 27.22
CA LEU A 97 -2.65 -25.94 26.17
C LEU A 97 -3.01 -24.57 26.74
N VAL A 98 -2.53 -23.52 26.10
CA VAL A 98 -3.00 -22.15 26.35
C VAL A 98 -2.89 -21.31 25.08
N SER A 99 -3.92 -20.53 24.79
CA SER A 99 -3.97 -19.68 23.59
C SER A 99 -3.78 -18.21 23.96
N CYS A 100 -2.99 -17.51 23.17
CA CYS A 100 -2.91 -16.05 23.25
C CYS A 100 -4.24 -15.41 22.80
N PRO A 101 -4.61 -14.26 23.39
CA PRO A 101 -5.79 -13.53 22.95
C PRO A 101 -5.63 -13.01 21.53
N ALA A 102 -6.76 -12.68 20.90
CA ALA A 102 -6.78 -12.15 19.54
C ALA A 102 -5.86 -10.92 19.39
N GLY A 103 -5.09 -10.90 18.30
CA GLY A 103 -4.13 -9.83 18.02
C GLY A 103 -2.78 -9.96 18.73
N TYR A 104 -2.59 -10.95 19.61
CA TYR A 104 -1.29 -11.29 20.18
C TYR A 104 -0.74 -12.57 19.56
N LYS A 105 0.59 -12.66 19.50
CA LYS A 105 1.31 -13.85 19.05
C LYS A 105 2.18 -14.41 20.17
N PRO A 106 2.21 -15.74 20.37
CA PRO A 106 3.11 -16.35 21.33
C PRO A 106 4.56 -16.17 20.86
N THR A 107 5.40 -15.59 21.72
CA THR A 107 6.85 -15.47 21.51
C THR A 107 7.62 -16.56 22.26
N GLY A 108 6.98 -17.25 23.20
CA GLY A 108 7.52 -18.39 23.91
C GLY A 108 6.48 -19.04 24.82
N CYS A 109 6.74 -20.28 25.21
CA CYS A 109 5.89 -21.03 26.12
C CYS A 109 6.69 -21.47 27.35
N ALA A 110 5.99 -21.67 28.46
CA ALA A 110 6.51 -22.30 29.65
C ALA A 110 5.53 -23.39 30.09
N CYS A 111 6.07 -24.52 30.53
CA CYS A 111 5.30 -25.67 30.97
C CYS A 111 5.61 -25.95 32.44
N GLY A 112 4.60 -26.41 33.17
CA GLY A 112 4.81 -26.96 34.49
C GLY A 112 5.53 -28.31 34.46
N MET A 113 5.72 -28.90 35.63
CA MET A 113 6.46 -30.16 35.83
C MET A 113 7.90 -30.16 35.27
N GLY A 114 8.51 -28.99 35.06
CA GLY A 114 9.86 -28.87 34.50
C GLY A 114 9.95 -29.26 33.02
N CYS A 115 8.82 -29.34 32.30
CA CYS A 115 8.80 -29.71 30.89
C CYS A 115 9.39 -28.58 30.01
N GLY A 116 10.46 -28.89 29.29
CA GLY A 116 11.07 -27.97 28.31
C GLY A 116 10.58 -28.16 26.88
N SER A 117 9.77 -29.19 26.62
CA SER A 117 9.31 -29.56 25.28
C SER A 117 7.94 -28.96 24.99
N TRP A 118 7.90 -27.97 24.12
CA TRP A 118 6.67 -27.30 23.70
C TRP A 118 6.71 -26.90 22.22
N ASP A 119 5.52 -26.72 21.64
CA ASP A 119 5.31 -26.21 20.30
C ASP A 119 4.23 -25.12 20.27
N ILE A 120 4.22 -24.30 19.22
CA ILE A 120 3.14 -23.36 18.94
C ILE A 120 2.26 -23.95 17.84
N ARG A 121 0.98 -24.16 18.14
CA ARG A 121 -0.05 -24.63 17.22
C ARG A 121 -0.91 -23.48 16.72
N SER A 122 -1.31 -23.57 15.46
CA SER A 122 -2.23 -22.61 14.82
C SER A 122 -1.83 -21.15 15.02
N ASP A 123 -0.51 -20.88 15.04
CA ASP A 123 0.12 -19.57 15.26
C ASP A 123 -0.36 -18.77 16.48
N SER A 124 -0.92 -19.44 17.49
CA SER A 124 -1.60 -18.76 18.61
C SER A 124 -1.61 -19.54 19.91
N THR A 125 -1.42 -20.86 19.86
CA THR A 125 -1.63 -21.75 21.01
C THR A 125 -0.34 -22.44 21.38
N CYS A 126 0.13 -22.22 22.61
CA CYS A 126 1.22 -22.99 23.19
C CYS A 126 0.72 -24.38 23.58
N HIS A 127 1.50 -25.40 23.24
CA HIS A 127 1.25 -26.80 23.58
C HIS A 127 2.47 -27.42 24.25
N CYS A 128 2.32 -27.88 25.48
CA CYS A 128 3.34 -28.62 26.20
C CYS A 128 3.23 -30.11 25.90
N GLN A 129 4.33 -30.73 25.47
CA GLN A 129 4.32 -32.08 24.90
C GLN A 129 4.54 -33.19 25.93
N CYS A 130 5.04 -32.87 27.13
CA CYS A 130 5.29 -33.88 28.14
C CYS A 130 3.98 -34.46 28.72
N GLY A 131 4.06 -35.65 29.31
CA GLY A 131 2.92 -36.22 30.05
C GLY A 131 2.72 -35.56 31.40
N GLY A 132 1.46 -35.49 31.87
CA GLY A 132 1.13 -35.04 33.22
C GLY A 132 1.29 -33.53 33.47
N ILE A 133 1.19 -32.69 32.43
CA ILE A 133 1.28 -31.23 32.57
C ILE A 133 0.14 -30.70 33.43
N ASP A 134 0.50 -30.05 34.53
CA ASP A 134 -0.38 -29.36 35.46
C ASP A 134 -0.82 -27.98 34.93
N TRP A 135 0.11 -27.23 34.33
CA TRP A 135 -0.16 -25.92 33.72
C TRP A 135 0.73 -25.61 32.52
N THR A 136 0.24 -24.71 31.66
CA THR A 136 0.98 -24.13 30.54
C THR A 136 0.82 -22.61 30.59
N ALA A 137 1.88 -21.88 30.26
CA ALA A 137 1.86 -20.44 30.05
C ALA A 137 2.43 -20.06 28.68
N ALA A 138 1.89 -19.00 28.10
CA ALA A 138 2.37 -18.39 26.87
C ALA A 138 2.77 -16.94 27.13
N ARG A 139 3.94 -16.55 26.63
CA ARG A 139 4.33 -15.14 26.51
C ARG A 139 3.71 -14.59 25.23
N CYS A 140 2.67 -13.79 25.35
CA CYS A 140 1.91 -13.26 24.23
C CYS A 140 2.31 -11.81 23.96
N CYS A 141 2.80 -11.49 22.77
CA CYS A 141 3.22 -10.14 22.41
C CYS A 141 2.51 -9.61 21.17
N LYS A 142 2.40 -8.28 21.06
CA LYS A 142 1.98 -7.56 19.85
C LYS A 142 2.75 -6.26 19.71
N ILE A 143 2.76 -5.70 18.51
CA ILE A 143 3.24 -4.34 18.28
C ILE A 143 2.11 -3.38 18.70
N GLY A 144 2.38 -2.53 19.68
CA GLY A 144 1.56 -1.38 20.03
C GLY A 144 2.17 -0.10 19.48
N LEU A 145 1.32 0.80 18.99
CA LEU A 145 1.69 2.15 18.54
C LEU A 145 1.24 3.20 19.56
#